data_AF-A0A1V5YCF7-F1
#
_entry.id   AF-A0A1V5YCF7-F1
#
_cell.length_a   1.000
_cell.length_b   1.000
_cell.length_c   1.000
_cell.angle_alpha   90.00
_cell.angle_beta   90.00
_cell.angle_gamma   90.00
#
_symmetry.space_group_name_H-M   'P 1'
#
loop_
_entity.id
_entity.type
_entity.pdbx_description
1 polymer ?
#
loop_
_entity_poly.entity_id
_entity_poly.type
_entity_poly.pdbx_seq_one_letter_code
_entity_poly.pdbx_strand_id
1 'polypeptide(L)'
;MKHPDRTFSFKELESEEELIEAMINHKWPICYGFYYGNLLYLGDGDSEDDPEYLVMTIDRTEGHHGIHGREVGQIKPRGMAAEEVKKFVDDMMAGRYQSDAPVYICAEPMWHHSCSFCRLEEE
;
A
#
# COMPACT_ATOMS: atom_id res chain seq x y z
N MET A 1 6.37 -0.38 9.50
CA MET A 1 5.58 0.80 9.11
C MET A 1 6.26 2.07 9.59
N LYS A 2 6.47 3.03 8.70
CA LYS A 2 7.10 4.33 8.97
C LYS A 2 6.08 5.35 9.46
N HIS A 3 4.87 5.31 8.93
CA HIS A 3 3.84 6.34 9.16
C HIS A 3 2.53 5.78 9.71
N PRO A 4 2.52 5.19 10.92
CA PRO A 4 1.34 4.56 11.52
C PRO A 4 0.22 5.55 11.88
N ASP A 5 0.52 6.84 11.91
CA ASP A 5 -0.40 7.93 12.21
C ASP A 5 -1.18 8.44 10.98
N ARG A 6 -0.84 7.98 9.78
CA ARG A 6 -1.57 8.35 8.56
C ARG A 6 -2.92 7.63 8.47
N THR A 7 -3.88 8.34 7.90
CA THR A 7 -5.10 7.74 7.37
C THR A 7 -4.86 7.40 5.91
N PHE A 8 -5.04 6.13 5.57
CA PHE A 8 -4.84 5.64 4.21
C PHE A 8 -6.14 5.64 3.43
N SER A 9 -6.05 5.78 2.12
CA SER A 9 -7.11 5.37 1.21
C SER A 9 -6.59 4.29 0.30
N PHE A 10 -7.46 3.38 -0.14
CA PHE A 10 -7.04 2.33 -1.05
C PHE A 10 -8.10 2.06 -2.11
N LYS A 11 -7.62 1.57 -3.26
CA LYS A 11 -8.48 1.04 -4.33
C LYS A 11 -8.30 -0.46 -4.43
N GLU A 12 -9.41 -1.16 -4.51
CA GLU A 12 -9.41 -2.58 -4.87
C GLU A 12 -9.05 -2.73 -6.36
N LEU A 13 -8.11 -3.62 -6.64
CA LEU A 13 -7.65 -3.96 -7.97
C LEU A 13 -8.06 -5.39 -8.31
N GLU A 14 -8.48 -5.62 -9.55
CA GLU A 14 -9.03 -6.90 -9.98
C GLU A 14 -7.95 -7.85 -10.53
N SER A 15 -6.75 -7.33 -10.83
CA SER A 15 -5.65 -8.11 -11.40
C SER A 15 -4.28 -7.73 -10.85
N GLU A 16 -3.36 -8.70 -10.92
CA GLU A 16 -1.94 -8.51 -10.59
C GLU A 16 -1.28 -7.50 -11.53
N GLU A 17 -1.63 -7.55 -12.82
CA GLU A 17 -1.12 -6.63 -13.84
C GLU A 17 -1.47 -5.17 -13.50
N GLU A 18 -2.71 -4.91 -13.06
CA GLU A 18 -3.12 -3.58 -12.60
C GLU A 18 -2.32 -3.12 -11.38
N LEU A 19 -2.03 -4.01 -10.43
CA LEU A 19 -1.23 -3.67 -9.25
C LEU A 19 0.20 -3.31 -9.64
N ILE A 20 0.84 -4.12 -10.48
CA ILE A 20 2.21 -3.89 -10.95
C ILE A 20 2.27 -2.56 -11.72
N GLU A 21 1.33 -2.34 -12.62
CA GLU A 21 1.23 -1.10 -13.41
C GLU A 21 1.02 0.13 -12.52
N ALA A 22 0.17 0.01 -11.50
CA ALA A 22 -0.07 1.08 -10.54
C ALA A 22 1.18 1.38 -9.69
N MET A 23 1.96 0.37 -9.31
CA MET A 23 3.16 0.54 -8.51
C MET A 23 4.34 1.15 -9.28
N ILE A 24 4.48 0.86 -10.58
CA ILE A 24 5.66 1.25 -11.38
C ILE A 24 5.43 2.55 -12.14
N ASN A 25 4.26 2.70 -12.78
CA ASN A 25 4.08 3.70 -13.83
C ASN A 25 3.25 4.92 -13.40
N HIS A 26 2.68 4.91 -12.19
CA HIS A 26 1.74 5.93 -11.74
C HIS A 26 2.22 6.65 -10.48
N LYS A 27 2.04 7.97 -10.47
CA LYS A 27 2.25 8.81 -9.28
C LYS A 27 0.95 8.87 -8.49
N TRP A 28 0.99 8.45 -7.24
CA TRP A 28 -0.16 8.46 -6.33
C TRP A 28 0.15 9.32 -5.11
N PRO A 29 -0.89 9.87 -4.45
CA PRO A 29 -0.73 10.48 -3.14
C PRO A 29 -0.04 9.52 -2.18
N ILE A 30 0.84 10.03 -1.31
CA ILE A 30 1.64 9.18 -0.42
C ILE A 30 0.75 8.27 0.44
N CYS A 31 -0.41 8.74 0.89
CA CYS A 31 -1.35 8.04 1.76
C CYS A 31 -2.23 7.03 1.00
N TYR A 32 -1.98 6.86 -0.30
CA TYR A 32 -2.78 6.01 -1.17
C TYR A 32 -2.22 4.59 -1.22
N GLY A 33 -3.10 3.62 -1.42
CA GLY A 33 -2.73 2.22 -1.51
C GLY A 33 -3.66 1.40 -2.39
N PHE A 34 -3.41 0.09 -2.40
CA PHE A 34 -4.14 -0.87 -3.20
C PHE A 34 -4.54 -2.06 -2.36
N TYR A 35 -5.74 -2.56 -2.59
CA TYR A 35 -6.18 -3.84 -2.07
C TYR A 35 -6.18 -4.85 -3.22
N TYR A 36 -5.42 -5.93 -3.09
CA TYR A 36 -5.34 -6.97 -4.10
C TYR A 36 -5.32 -8.36 -3.44
N GLY A 37 -6.23 -9.22 -3.88
CA GLY A 37 -6.45 -10.55 -3.31
C GLY A 37 -6.96 -10.46 -1.86
N ASN A 38 -6.04 -10.42 -0.91
CA ASN A 38 -6.30 -10.32 0.52
C ASN A 38 -5.25 -9.47 1.27
N LEU A 39 -4.49 -8.67 0.52
CA LEU A 39 -3.40 -7.87 1.05
C LEU A 39 -3.63 -6.39 0.74
N LEU A 40 -3.24 -5.55 1.68
CA LEU A 40 -3.17 -4.10 1.50
C LEU A 40 -1.74 -3.69 1.19
N TYR A 41 -1.57 -2.92 0.14
CA TYR A 41 -0.33 -2.31 -0.32
C TYR A 41 -0.43 -0.80 -0.08
N LEU A 42 0.16 -0.30 1.00
CA LEU A 42 -0.05 1.05 1.50
C LEU A 42 1.18 1.92 1.22
N GLY A 43 0.98 3.11 0.67
CA GLY A 43 2.06 4.08 0.49
C GLY A 43 2.65 4.54 1.82
N ASP A 44 3.75 3.92 2.23
CA ASP A 44 4.44 4.17 3.51
C ASP A 44 5.73 4.98 3.30
N GLY A 45 5.91 5.53 2.11
CA GLY A 45 7.05 6.38 1.73
C GLY A 45 6.97 7.82 2.25
N ASP A 46 8.04 8.56 1.98
CA ASP A 46 8.18 9.99 2.31
C ASP A 46 7.94 10.91 1.09
N SER A 47 7.84 10.35 -0.11
CA SER A 47 7.74 11.09 -1.36
C SER A 47 6.86 10.37 -2.37
N GLU A 48 6.05 11.13 -3.10
CA GLU A 48 5.28 10.63 -4.24
C GLU A 48 6.16 10.28 -5.44
N ASP A 49 7.36 10.89 -5.54
CA ASP A 49 8.31 10.60 -6.61
C ASP A 49 9.12 9.33 -6.32
N ASP A 50 9.26 8.93 -5.05
CA ASP A 50 9.95 7.70 -4.63
C ASP A 50 8.98 6.78 -3.86
N PRO A 51 8.03 6.14 -4.57
CA PRO A 51 6.99 5.36 -3.93
C PRO A 51 7.59 4.17 -3.17
N GLU A 52 7.05 3.93 -1.99
CA GLU A 52 7.37 2.81 -1.13
C GLU A 52 6.07 2.26 -0.57
N TYR A 53 5.85 0.96 -0.75
CA TYR A 53 4.63 0.29 -0.33
C TYR A 53 4.94 -0.69 0.80
N LEU A 54 4.22 -0.53 1.91
CA LEU A 54 4.13 -1.51 2.97
C LEU A 54 2.99 -2.46 2.65
N VAL A 55 3.26 -3.77 2.72
CA VAL A 55 2.28 -4.82 2.49
C VAL A 55 1.82 -5.36 3.83
N MET A 56 0.51 -5.44 4.04
CA MET A 56 -0.07 -6.01 5.24
C MET A 56 -1.26 -6.94 4.99
N THR A 57 -1.42 -7.91 5.88
CA THR A 57 -2.66 -8.70 5.98
C THR A 57 -3.74 -7.92 6.72
N ILE A 58 -4.99 -8.33 6.56
CA ILE A 58 -6.11 -7.86 7.38
C ILE A 58 -6.51 -9.00 8.31
N ASP A 59 -6.24 -8.86 9.61
CA ASP A 59 -6.63 -9.87 10.60
C ASP A 59 -8.04 -9.58 11.15
N ARG A 60 -8.35 -8.30 11.39
CA ARG A 60 -9.70 -7.83 11.76
C ARG A 60 -9.86 -6.34 11.50
N THR A 61 -11.11 -5.89 11.35
CA THR A 61 -11.47 -4.48 11.31
C THR A 61 -12.03 -4.02 12.66
N GLU A 62 -11.82 -2.75 13.01
CA GLU A 62 -12.32 -2.12 14.22
C GLU A 62 -13.00 -0.78 13.89
N GLY A 63 -14.23 -0.59 14.37
CA GLY A 63 -15.01 0.61 14.08
C GLY A 63 -15.31 0.76 12.59
N HIS A 64 -15.41 2.00 12.12
CA HIS A 64 -15.71 2.29 10.72
C HIS A 64 -14.47 2.22 9.81
N HIS A 65 -13.28 2.55 10.31
CA HIS A 65 -12.07 2.75 9.50
C HIS A 65 -10.82 2.04 10.06
N GLY A 66 -10.86 1.43 11.24
CA GLY A 66 -9.70 0.79 11.85
C GLY A 66 -9.42 -0.58 11.24
N ILE A 67 -8.16 -0.88 10.97
CA ILE A 67 -7.70 -2.17 10.47
C ILE A 67 -6.54 -2.65 11.34
N HIS A 68 -6.70 -3.83 11.93
CA HIS A 68 -5.63 -4.57 12.59
C HIS A 68 -5.11 -5.63 11.63
N GLY A 69 -3.79 -5.73 11.52
CA GLY A 69 -3.15 -6.70 10.65
C GLY A 69 -1.70 -6.88 11.00
N ARG A 70 -0.96 -7.49 10.06
CA ARG A 70 0.47 -7.74 10.19
C ARG A 70 1.17 -7.24 8.94
N GLU A 71 2.22 -6.45 9.15
CA GLU A 71 3.16 -6.10 8.10
C GLU A 71 3.90 -7.37 7.67
N VAL A 72 3.79 -7.68 6.38
CA VAL A 72 4.33 -8.90 5.79
C VAL A 72 5.43 -8.64 4.76
N GLY A 73 5.58 -7.40 4.29
CA GLY A 73 6.62 -7.04 3.34
C GLY A 73 6.66 -5.55 3.04
N GLN A 74 7.72 -5.11 2.36
CA GLN A 74 7.86 -3.76 1.86
C GLN A 74 8.51 -3.79 0.47
N ILE A 75 8.14 -2.85 -0.40
CA ILE A 75 8.71 -2.73 -1.74
C ILE A 75 8.89 -1.27 -2.15
N LYS A 76 9.99 -0.99 -2.87
CA LYS A 76 10.30 0.29 -3.50
C LYS A 76 10.33 0.11 -5.02
N PRO A 77 9.18 0.19 -5.71
CA PRO A 77 9.09 -0.19 -7.13
C PRO A 77 9.84 0.76 -8.07
N ARG A 78 10.23 1.96 -7.65
CA ARG A 78 10.94 2.91 -8.51
C ARG A 78 12.24 2.31 -9.05
N GLY A 79 12.30 2.16 -10.36
CA GLY A 79 13.48 1.63 -11.06
C GLY A 79 13.61 0.10 -11.03
N MET A 80 12.66 -0.61 -10.43
CA MET A 80 12.56 -2.08 -10.54
C MET A 80 11.97 -2.48 -11.89
N ALA A 81 12.39 -3.63 -12.42
CA ALA A 81 11.72 -4.22 -13.58
C ALA A 81 10.35 -4.78 -13.18
N ALA A 82 9.39 -4.78 -14.12
CA ALA A 82 8.05 -5.32 -13.89
C ALA A 82 8.08 -6.78 -13.37
N GLU A 83 9.01 -7.59 -13.89
CA GLU A 83 9.20 -8.99 -13.45
C GLU A 83 9.66 -9.11 -11.99
N GLU A 84 10.42 -8.13 -11.48
CA GLU A 84 10.86 -8.12 -10.08
C GLU A 84 9.71 -7.77 -9.14
N VAL A 85 8.90 -6.79 -9.53
CA VAL A 85 7.66 -6.43 -8.80
C VAL A 85 6.68 -7.59 -8.86
N LYS A 86 6.53 -8.23 -10.02
CA LYS A 86 5.71 -9.42 -10.21
C LYS A 86 6.11 -10.53 -9.25
N LYS A 87 7.40 -10.88 -9.22
CA LYS A 87 7.92 -11.91 -8.33
C LYS A 87 7.64 -11.59 -6.86
N PHE A 88 7.77 -10.32 -6.46
CA PHE A 88 7.42 -9.89 -5.12
C PHE A 88 5.93 -10.10 -4.82
N VAL A 89 5.03 -9.71 -5.73
CA VAL A 89 3.58 -9.93 -5.58
C VAL A 89 3.27 -11.43 -5.50
N ASP A 90 3.87 -12.25 -6.36
CA ASP A 90 3.75 -13.71 -6.34
C ASP A 90 4.20 -14.32 -4.99
N ASP A 91 5.29 -13.80 -4.41
CA ASP A 91 5.77 -14.20 -3.08
C ASP A 91 4.78 -13.83 -1.98
N MET A 92 4.25 -12.61 -2.00
CA MET A 92 3.26 -12.13 -1.03
C MET A 92 1.96 -12.94 -1.10
N MET A 93 1.43 -13.16 -2.31
CA MET A 93 0.20 -13.92 -2.51
C MET A 93 0.33 -15.39 -2.13
N ALA A 94 1.54 -15.96 -2.24
CA ALA A 94 1.83 -17.32 -1.80
C ALA A 94 2.15 -17.42 -0.29
N GLY A 95 2.07 -16.32 0.47
CA GLY A 95 2.33 -16.29 1.91
C GLY A 95 3.81 -16.34 2.30
N ARG A 96 4.73 -16.10 1.35
CA ARG A 96 6.18 -16.04 1.61
C ARG A 96 6.57 -14.66 2.15
N TYR A 97 6.09 -14.38 3.35
CA TYR A 97 6.26 -13.09 4.01
C TYR A 97 7.69 -12.85 4.49
N GLN A 98 8.11 -11.59 4.44
CA GLN A 98 9.42 -11.12 4.88
C GLN A 98 9.40 -10.63 6.33
N SER A 99 8.22 -10.36 6.87
CA SER A 99 7.97 -9.88 8.22
C SER A 99 6.66 -10.49 8.76
N ASP A 100 6.42 -10.32 10.05
CA ASP A 100 5.17 -10.68 10.72
C ASP A 100 4.85 -9.70 11.87
N ALA A 101 5.18 -8.43 11.67
CA ALA A 101 5.06 -7.41 12.70
C ALA A 101 3.61 -6.92 12.80
N PRO A 102 2.97 -6.92 13.99
CA PRO A 102 1.61 -6.43 14.13
C PRO A 102 1.55 -4.93 13.83
N VAL A 103 0.54 -4.52 13.07
CA VAL A 103 0.30 -3.15 12.65
C VAL A 103 -1.18 -2.81 12.79
N TYR A 104 -1.46 -1.58 13.21
CA TYR A 104 -2.79 -0.99 13.24
C TYR A 104 -2.80 0.27 12.39
N ILE A 105 -3.80 0.40 11.51
CA ILE A 105 -3.97 1.57 10.65
C ILE A 105 -5.42 2.05 10.67
N CYS A 106 -5.62 3.28 10.20
CA CYS A 106 -6.92 3.78 9.77
C CYS A 106 -6.96 3.85 8.25
N ALA A 107 -8.00 3.31 7.63
CA ALA A 107 -8.22 3.37 6.18
C ALA A 107 -9.65 3.80 5.82
N GLU A 108 -9.77 4.77 4.91
CA GLU A 108 -11.04 5.35 4.46
C GLU A 108 -11.34 4.98 3.00
N PRO A 109 -12.61 4.72 2.65
CA PRO A 109 -13.01 4.31 1.30
C PRO A 109 -13.03 5.45 0.25
N MET A 110 -12.59 6.67 0.58
CA MET A 110 -12.67 7.82 -0.35
C MET A 110 -11.33 8.17 -1.00
N TRP A 111 -11.38 8.40 -2.32
CA TRP A 111 -10.24 8.68 -3.21
C TRP A 111 -9.52 10.02 -2.96
N HIS A 112 -9.97 10.85 -2.03
CA HIS A 112 -9.54 12.25 -1.88
C HIS A 112 -9.26 12.62 -0.41
N HIS A 113 -8.52 11.80 0.33
CA HIS A 113 -8.10 12.19 1.67
C HIS A 113 -6.92 13.18 1.59
N SER A 114 -7.20 14.48 1.69
CA SER A 114 -6.20 15.53 1.84
C SER A 114 -5.69 15.59 3.27
N CYS A 115 -4.87 14.61 3.70
CA CYS A 115 -4.15 14.79 4.96
C CYS A 115 -3.04 15.84 4.78
N SER A 116 -2.53 16.38 5.89
CA SER A 116 -1.42 17.35 5.89
C SER A 116 -0.16 16.87 5.16
N PHE A 117 -0.01 15.56 4.94
CA PHE A 117 1.11 14.92 4.25
C PHE A 117 0.86 14.66 2.76
N CYS A 118 -0.40 14.59 2.36
CA CYS A 118 -0.83 14.40 0.98
C CYS A 118 -1.07 15.76 0.33
N ARG A 119 0.00 16.55 0.16
CA ARG A 119 -0.04 17.79 -0.64
C ARG A 119 0.12 17.41 -2.11
N LEU A 120 -0.98 17.03 -2.75
CA LEU A 120 -1.10 17.25 -4.19
C LEU A 120 -1.13 18.77 -4.37
N GLU A 121 0.02 19.40 -4.61
CA GLU A 121 0.02 20.74 -5.18
C GLU A 121 -0.63 20.60 -6.57
N GLU A 122 -1.89 21.04 -6.67
CA GLU A 122 -2.56 21.23 -7.95
C GLU A 122 -1.75 22.25 -8.75
N GLU A 123 -0.99 21.80 -9.76
CA GLU A 123 -0.48 22.67 -10.85
C GLU A 123 -1.57 22.91 -11.90
#